data_AF-A0AAU6CV00-F1
#
_entry.id   AF-A0AAU6CV00-F1
#
_cell.length_a   1.000
_cell.length_b   1.000
_cell.length_c   1.000
_cell.angle_alpha   90.00
_cell.angle_beta   90.00
_cell.angle_gamma   90.00
#
_symmetry.space_group_name_H-M   'P 1'
#
loop_
_entity.id
_entity.type
_entity.pdbx_description
1 polymer ?
#
loop_
_entity_poly.entity_id
_entity_poly.type
_entity_poly.pdbx_seq_one_letter_code
_entity_poly.pdbx_strand_id
1 'polypeptide(L)'
;MSVRDVAPLGATVATPARTRRRWPGYALAACGVALLPWLYVLATNLPPTASAPHWATAWVGLDAMEAAGLIATGLLMVRRHPLRAAAAGATGTLLVVDAWFDVMTSTGSAFTTALVMACTAELPLAAVCVTVAIRVSSAAARAEPAVRRPTRLPSNSGRGEIPQDLPRRRAG
;
A
#
# COMPACT_ATOMS: atom_id res chain seq x y z
N MET A 1 -49.25 24.31 -25.99
CA MET A 1 -49.59 23.77 -24.67
C MET A 1 -49.35 22.26 -24.74
N SER A 2 -48.43 21.60 -24.04
CA SER A 2 -47.89 21.80 -22.69
C SER A 2 -46.44 21.31 -22.61
N VAL A 3 -45.55 22.17 -22.10
CA VAL A 3 -44.23 21.81 -21.55
C VAL A 3 -44.47 21.33 -20.12
N ARG A 4 -43.84 20.20 -19.71
CA ARG A 4 -43.60 19.66 -18.34
C ARG A 4 -43.55 18.11 -18.45
N ASP A 5 -42.56 17.36 -17.99
CA ASP A 5 -41.49 17.62 -17.03
C ASP A 5 -40.24 16.79 -17.33
N VAL A 6 -39.09 17.46 -17.29
CA VAL A 6 -37.77 16.86 -17.16
C VAL A 6 -37.51 16.70 -15.66
N ALA A 7 -37.44 15.47 -15.18
CA ALA A 7 -36.90 15.17 -13.86
C ALA A 7 -35.86 14.05 -13.97
N PRO A 8 -34.56 14.38 -14.05
CA PRO A 8 -33.53 13.42 -13.73
C PRO A 8 -33.53 13.33 -12.21
N LEU A 9 -34.08 12.25 -11.66
CA LEU A 9 -33.86 11.93 -10.26
C LEU A 9 -32.37 11.64 -10.12
N GLY A 10 -31.63 12.68 -9.72
CA GLY A 10 -30.28 12.59 -9.22
C GLY A 10 -30.29 11.65 -8.04
N ALA A 11 -30.05 10.37 -8.31
CA ALA A 11 -29.53 9.45 -7.32
C ALA A 11 -28.10 9.94 -7.03
N THR A 12 -27.97 10.97 -6.22
CA THR A 12 -26.77 11.22 -5.43
C THR A 12 -26.59 9.97 -4.58
N VAL A 13 -25.85 9.00 -5.12
CA VAL A 13 -25.21 7.96 -4.31
C VAL A 13 -24.32 8.73 -3.35
N ALA A 14 -24.86 9.05 -2.19
CA ALA A 14 -24.13 9.60 -1.08
C ALA A 14 -23.06 8.57 -0.75
N THR A 15 -21.87 8.75 -1.33
CA THR A 15 -20.73 7.89 -1.02
C THR A 15 -20.47 8.17 0.45
N PRO A 16 -20.62 7.19 1.35
CA PRO A 16 -20.37 7.45 2.76
C PRO A 16 -18.94 7.97 2.84
N ALA A 17 -18.80 9.21 3.31
CA ALA A 17 -17.52 9.83 3.57
C ALA A 17 -16.85 8.96 4.63
N ARG A 18 -16.09 7.95 4.17
CA ARG A 18 -15.37 7.01 5.01
C ARG A 18 -14.46 7.86 5.87
N THR A 19 -14.85 8.08 7.12
CA THR A 19 -14.05 8.79 8.10
C THR A 19 -12.69 8.14 8.08
N ARG A 20 -11.70 8.90 7.61
CA ARG A 20 -10.40 8.38 7.19
C ARG A 20 -9.57 8.13 8.44
N ARG A 21 -9.93 7.06 9.16
CA ARG A 21 -9.41 6.67 10.47
C ARG A 21 -7.90 6.52 10.35
N ARG A 22 -7.15 7.37 11.05
CA ARG A 22 -5.67 7.31 11.14
C ARG A 22 -5.19 6.25 12.14
N TRP A 23 -6.11 5.76 12.97
CA TRP A 23 -5.86 4.78 14.03
C TRP A 23 -5.08 3.52 13.58
N PRO A 24 -5.33 2.92 12.40
CA PRO A 24 -4.54 1.76 11.95
C PRO A 24 -3.05 2.06 11.78
N GLY A 25 -2.70 3.28 11.35
CA GLY A 25 -1.29 3.68 11.21
C GLY A 25 -0.62 3.87 12.58
N TYR A 26 -1.34 4.42 13.56
CA TYR A 26 -0.83 4.51 14.94
C TYR A 26 -0.72 3.13 15.60
N ALA A 27 -1.66 2.21 15.33
CA ALA A 27 -1.59 0.84 15.83
C ALA A 27 -0.36 0.11 15.32
N LEU A 28 -0.04 0.20 14.03
CA LEU A 28 1.18 -0.40 13.47
C LEU A 28 2.46 0.21 14.07
N ALA A 29 2.50 1.53 14.22
CA ALA A 29 3.64 2.19 14.86
C ALA A 29 3.77 1.77 16.34
N ALA A 30 2.66 1.63 17.06
CA ALA A 30 2.65 1.16 18.45
C ALA A 30 3.11 -0.29 18.56
N CYS A 31 2.68 -1.18 17.65
CA CYS A 31 3.19 -2.56 17.56
C CYS A 31 4.70 -2.59 17.35
N GLY A 32 5.22 -1.79 16.40
CA GLY A 32 6.66 -1.69 16.16
C GLY A 32 7.45 -1.20 17.38
N VAL A 33 6.93 -0.24 18.14
CA VAL A 33 7.55 0.22 19.39
C VAL A 33 7.46 -0.83 20.49
N ALA A 34 6.34 -1.57 20.58
CA ALA A 34 6.13 -2.62 21.58
C ALA A 34 7.01 -3.85 21.34
N LEU A 35 7.54 -4.04 20.12
CA LEU A 35 8.52 -5.09 19.81
C LEU A 35 9.93 -4.78 20.34
N LEU A 36 10.30 -3.50 20.54
CA LEU A 36 11.64 -3.12 20.99
C LEU A 36 12.02 -3.67 22.38
N PRO A 37 11.13 -3.71 23.39
CA PRO A 37 11.41 -4.40 24.64
C PRO A 37 11.65 -5.90 24.47
N TRP A 38 10.92 -6.57 23.58
CA TRP A 38 11.05 -8.00 23.33
C TRP A 38 12.40 -8.33 22.67
N LEU A 39 12.81 -7.53 21.68
CA LEU A 39 14.15 -7.55 21.07
C LEU A 39 15.26 -7.53 22.14
N TYR A 40 15.14 -6.64 23.12
CA TYR A 40 16.15 -6.51 24.18
C TYR A 40 16.23 -7.77 25.06
N VAL A 41 15.07 -8.38 25.37
CA VAL A 41 15.02 -9.65 26.10
C VAL A 41 15.64 -10.78 25.28
N LEU A 42 15.35 -10.88 23.99
CA LEU A 42 15.95 -11.90 23.11
C LEU A 42 17.49 -11.74 23.02
N ALA A 43 17.96 -10.51 22.78
CA ALA A 43 19.38 -10.20 22.68
C ALA A 43 20.18 -10.58 23.93
N THR A 44 19.54 -10.51 25.11
CA THR A 44 20.18 -10.81 26.40
C THR A 44 20.04 -12.28 26.82
N ASN A 45 19.03 -12.98 26.32
CA ASN A 45 18.72 -14.36 26.71
C ASN A 45 19.17 -15.42 25.71
N LEU A 46 19.56 -15.05 24.47
CA LEU A 46 20.10 -16.00 23.50
C LEU A 46 21.48 -16.52 23.98
N PRO A 47 21.61 -17.80 24.35
CA PRO A 47 22.91 -18.38 24.65
C PRO A 47 23.75 -18.32 23.36
N PRO A 48 25.04 -17.95 23.42
CA PRO A 48 25.93 -18.06 22.28
C PRO A 48 26.06 -19.54 21.91
N THR A 49 25.19 -20.00 21.02
CA THR A 49 25.27 -21.35 20.47
C THR A 49 26.52 -21.43 19.61
N ALA A 50 27.28 -22.50 19.77
CA ALA A 50 28.60 -22.69 19.19
C ALA A 50 28.64 -22.83 17.64
N SER A 51 27.56 -22.47 16.93
CA SER A 51 27.33 -22.87 15.55
C SER A 51 27.42 -21.74 14.51
N ALA A 52 27.39 -20.46 14.90
CA ALA A 52 27.60 -19.37 13.95
C ALA A 52 28.14 -18.10 14.63
N PRO A 53 29.25 -17.52 14.13
CA PRO A 53 29.64 -16.16 14.49
C PRO A 53 28.47 -15.19 14.19
N HIS A 54 28.16 -14.30 15.14
CA HIS A 54 27.10 -13.27 15.00
C HIS A 54 25.65 -13.76 15.05
N TRP A 55 25.36 -14.95 15.58
CA TRP A 55 23.99 -15.46 15.74
C TRP A 55 23.03 -14.46 16.40
N ALA A 56 23.37 -13.93 17.57
CA ALA A 56 22.54 -12.93 18.26
C ALA A 56 22.38 -11.63 17.44
N THR A 57 23.40 -11.24 16.68
CA THR A 57 23.36 -10.03 15.83
C THR A 57 22.41 -10.20 14.65
N ALA A 58 22.31 -11.40 14.08
CA ALA A 58 21.40 -11.69 12.98
C ALA A 58 19.92 -11.56 13.42
N TRP A 59 19.58 -12.11 14.59
CA TRP A 59 18.26 -11.99 15.20
C TRP A 59 17.89 -10.53 15.49
N VAL A 60 18.76 -9.84 16.23
CA VAL A 60 18.58 -8.41 16.55
C VAL A 60 18.46 -7.56 15.29
N GLY A 61 19.19 -7.92 14.23
CA GLY A 61 19.12 -7.23 12.94
C GLY A 61 17.76 -7.41 12.25
N LEU A 62 17.22 -8.63 12.22
CA LEU A 62 15.92 -8.94 11.62
C LEU A 62 14.78 -8.23 12.35
N ASP A 63 14.72 -8.39 13.66
CA ASP A 63 13.77 -7.73 14.55
C ASP A 63 13.82 -6.19 14.41
N ALA A 64 15.03 -5.61 14.34
CA ALA A 64 15.18 -4.17 14.17
C ALA A 64 14.67 -3.67 12.82
N MET A 65 14.87 -4.44 11.74
CA MET A 65 14.30 -4.13 10.42
C MET A 65 12.78 -4.22 10.44
N GLU A 66 12.21 -5.19 11.15
CA GLU A 66 10.76 -5.32 11.32
C GLU A 66 10.18 -4.12 12.09
N ALA A 67 10.74 -3.80 13.26
CA ALA A 67 10.29 -2.68 14.08
C ALA A 67 10.37 -1.36 13.29
N ALA A 68 11.48 -1.13 12.58
CA ALA A 68 11.64 0.02 11.70
C ALA A 68 10.60 0.03 10.56
N GLY A 69 10.32 -1.13 9.97
CA GLY A 69 9.30 -1.32 8.95
C GLY A 69 7.89 -0.97 9.43
N LEU A 70 7.49 -1.47 10.60
CA LEU A 70 6.18 -1.19 11.21
C LEU A 70 6.01 0.29 11.55
N ILE A 71 7.04 0.91 12.15
CA ILE A 71 7.06 2.34 12.47
C ILE A 71 6.98 3.16 11.17
N ALA A 72 7.82 2.85 10.18
CA ALA A 72 7.83 3.56 8.89
C ALA A 72 6.48 3.42 8.18
N THR A 73 5.91 2.21 8.12
CA THR A 73 4.60 1.95 7.53
C THR A 73 3.51 2.74 8.24
N GLY A 74 3.48 2.72 9.58
CA GLY A 74 2.55 3.49 10.38
C GLY A 74 2.63 5.00 10.13
N LEU A 75 3.85 5.55 10.14
CA LEU A 75 4.09 6.97 9.86
C LEU A 75 3.71 7.37 8.43
N LEU A 76 4.05 6.55 7.44
CA LEU A 76 3.69 6.78 6.03
C LEU A 76 2.17 6.69 5.81
N MET A 77 1.48 5.80 6.52
CA MET A 77 0.02 5.71 6.52
C MET A 77 -0.63 6.96 7.11
N VAL A 78 -0.12 7.47 8.24
CA VAL A 78 -0.60 8.70 8.88
C VAL A 78 -0.36 9.92 7.98
N ARG A 79 0.84 10.01 7.38
CA ARG A 79 1.23 11.09 6.45
C ARG A 79 0.62 10.96 5.05
N ARG A 80 -0.03 9.83 4.74
CA ARG A 80 -0.61 9.51 3.41
C ARG A 80 0.42 9.51 2.28
N HIS A 81 1.69 9.25 2.57
CA HIS A 81 2.78 9.28 1.58
C HIS A 81 2.57 8.24 0.46
N PRO A 82 2.98 8.50 -0.79
CA PRO A 82 2.87 7.54 -1.89
C PRO A 82 3.60 6.22 -1.63
N LEU A 83 4.75 6.27 -0.94
CA LEU A 83 5.54 5.08 -0.61
C LEU A 83 4.90 4.14 0.42
N ARG A 84 3.73 4.48 1.00
CA ARG A 84 3.09 3.64 2.03
C ARG A 84 2.78 2.22 1.56
N ALA A 85 2.52 2.02 0.25
CA ALA A 85 2.27 0.69 -0.30
C ALA A 85 3.54 -0.16 -0.35
N ALA A 86 4.65 0.44 -0.79
CA ALA A 86 5.96 -0.22 -0.85
C ALA A 86 6.46 -0.55 0.56
N ALA A 87 6.35 0.39 1.50
CA ALA A 87 6.72 0.17 2.90
C ALA A 87 5.90 -0.96 3.53
N ALA A 88 4.56 -0.93 3.38
CA ALA A 88 3.71 -1.99 3.91
C ALA A 88 4.01 -3.37 3.29
N GLY A 89 4.30 -3.42 1.98
CA GLY A 89 4.73 -4.65 1.32
C GLY A 89 6.04 -5.19 1.90
N ALA A 90 7.06 -4.34 2.03
CA ALA A 90 8.36 -4.72 2.60
C ALA A 90 8.24 -5.20 4.05
N THR A 91 7.48 -4.49 4.89
CA THR A 91 7.21 -4.89 6.27
C THR A 91 6.46 -6.21 6.35
N GLY A 92 5.46 -6.42 5.48
CA GLY A 92 4.73 -7.69 5.41
C GLY A 92 5.64 -8.87 5.05
N THR A 93 6.58 -8.67 4.12
CA THR A 93 7.57 -9.71 3.78
C THR A 93 8.51 -9.98 4.95
N LEU A 94 8.99 -8.94 5.65
CA LEU A 94 9.87 -9.11 6.82
C LEU A 94 9.19 -9.95 7.91
N LEU A 95 7.93 -9.63 8.27
CA LEU A 95 7.14 -10.39 9.24
C LEU A 95 6.97 -11.87 8.87
N VAL A 96 6.84 -12.19 7.58
CA VAL A 96 6.73 -13.60 7.13
C VAL A 96 8.07 -14.31 7.24
N VAL A 97 9.17 -13.62 6.90
CA VAL A 97 10.52 -14.15 7.04
C VAL A 97 10.86 -14.38 8.51
N ASP A 98 10.45 -13.47 9.39
CA ASP A 98 10.60 -13.55 10.83
C ASP A 98 9.87 -14.78 11.41
N ALA A 99 8.58 -14.92 11.12
CA ALA A 99 7.80 -16.08 11.53
C ALA A 99 8.38 -17.42 11.07
N TRP A 100 8.87 -17.46 9.82
CA TRP A 100 9.58 -18.64 9.32
C TRP A 100 10.86 -18.91 10.11
N PHE A 101 11.65 -17.87 10.37
CA PHE A 101 12.93 -17.96 11.05
C PHE A 101 12.74 -18.41 12.51
N ASP A 102 11.80 -17.82 13.24
CA ASP A 102 11.47 -18.19 14.62
C ASP A 102 11.06 -19.66 14.75
N VAL A 103 10.20 -20.15 13.85
CA VAL A 103 9.79 -21.55 13.82
C VAL A 103 10.97 -22.47 13.51
N MET A 104 11.84 -22.12 12.56
CA MET A 104 12.97 -22.95 12.14
C MET A 104 14.11 -23.02 13.17
N THR A 105 14.21 -22.03 14.05
CA THR A 105 15.33 -21.89 15.00
C THR A 105 14.95 -22.25 16.44
N SER A 106 13.65 -22.35 16.71
CA SER A 106 13.13 -22.80 18.00
C SER A 106 13.31 -24.31 18.22
N THR A 107 13.58 -24.71 19.46
CA THR A 107 13.74 -26.11 19.87
C THR A 107 13.01 -26.39 21.18
N GLY A 108 12.55 -27.63 21.38
CA GLY A 108 11.86 -28.04 22.60
C GLY A 108 10.60 -27.19 22.89
N SER A 109 10.45 -26.73 24.14
CA SER A 109 9.30 -25.92 24.56
C SER A 109 9.23 -24.53 23.93
N ALA A 110 10.34 -24.01 23.38
CA ALA A 110 10.35 -22.73 22.68
C ALA A 110 9.60 -22.81 21.33
N PHE A 111 9.49 -24.00 20.72
CA PHE A 111 8.81 -24.20 19.44
C PHE A 111 7.32 -23.88 19.53
N THR A 112 6.64 -24.31 20.59
CA THR A 112 5.23 -24.01 20.79
C THR A 112 5.00 -22.50 20.96
N THR A 113 5.88 -21.82 21.70
CA THR A 113 5.81 -20.36 21.86
C THR A 113 6.03 -19.63 20.54
N ALA A 114 7.06 -20.02 19.77
CA ALA A 114 7.33 -19.47 18.44
C ALA A 114 6.15 -19.67 17.49
N LEU A 115 5.56 -20.88 17.47
CA LEU A 115 4.40 -21.17 16.62
C LEU A 115 3.17 -20.34 17.02
N VAL A 116 2.92 -20.18 18.32
CA VAL A 116 1.80 -19.35 18.80
C VAL A 116 2.02 -17.88 18.43
N MET A 117 3.22 -17.35 18.59
CA MET A 117 3.57 -15.97 18.20
C MET A 117 3.43 -15.77 16.69
N ALA A 118 3.98 -16.68 15.89
CA ALA A 118 3.84 -16.66 14.44
C ALA A 118 2.38 -16.61 13.98
N CYS A 119 1.54 -17.47 14.55
CA CYS A 119 0.13 -17.55 14.17
C CYS A 119 -0.74 -16.40 14.70
N THR A 120 -0.41 -15.83 15.87
CA THR A 120 -1.28 -14.85 16.55
C THR A 120 -0.83 -13.40 16.41
N ALA A 121 0.46 -13.17 16.15
CA ALA A 121 1.05 -11.84 16.02
C ALA A 121 1.60 -11.61 14.60
N GLU A 122 2.65 -12.32 14.20
CA GLU A 122 3.42 -12.02 12.99
C GLU A 122 2.59 -12.20 11.71
N LEU A 123 1.94 -13.35 11.51
CA LEU A 123 1.13 -13.61 10.32
C LEU A 123 -0.09 -12.67 10.22
N PRO A 124 -0.84 -12.40 11.31
CA PRO A 124 -1.90 -11.38 11.29
C PRO A 124 -1.39 -9.98 10.93
N LEU A 125 -0.27 -9.55 11.50
CA LEU A 125 0.36 -8.27 11.17
C LEU A 125 0.81 -8.23 9.70
N ALA A 126 1.40 -9.32 9.20
CA ALA A 126 1.81 -9.45 7.81
C ALA A 126 0.61 -9.33 6.87
N ALA A 127 -0.50 -10.02 7.18
CA ALA A 127 -1.74 -9.95 6.41
C ALA A 127 -2.31 -8.52 6.39
N VAL A 128 -2.28 -7.80 7.52
CA VAL A 128 -2.69 -6.39 7.57
C VAL A 128 -1.79 -5.53 6.66
N CYS A 129 -0.47 -5.69 6.75
CA CYS A 129 0.49 -4.97 5.91
C CYS A 129 0.28 -5.24 4.41
N VAL A 130 0.14 -6.51 4.02
CA VAL A 130 -0.08 -6.91 2.62
C VAL A 130 -1.43 -6.40 2.11
N THR A 131 -2.50 -6.51 2.89
CA THR A 131 -3.81 -5.98 2.47
C THR A 131 -3.81 -4.47 2.32
N VAL A 132 -3.08 -3.73 3.16
CA VAL A 132 -2.86 -2.29 2.99
C VAL A 132 -2.09 -2.01 1.70
N ALA A 133 -1.01 -2.73 1.43
CA ALA A 133 -0.22 -2.58 0.22
C ALA A 133 -1.08 -2.78 -1.04
N ILE A 134 -1.82 -3.88 -1.11
CA ILE A 134 -2.72 -4.19 -2.23
C ILE A 134 -3.78 -3.09 -2.41
N ARG A 135 -4.47 -2.71 -1.33
CA ARG A 135 -5.54 -1.70 -1.41
C ARG A 135 -5.04 -0.35 -1.89
N VAL A 136 -3.86 0.08 -1.44
CA VAL A 136 -3.27 1.36 -1.83
C VAL A 136 -2.82 1.31 -3.29
N SER A 137 -2.13 0.24 -3.72
CA SER A 137 -1.68 0.06 -5.10
C SER A 137 -2.86 -0.02 -6.08
N SER A 138 -3.90 -0.77 -5.75
CA SER A 138 -5.11 -0.83 -6.59
C SER A 138 -5.85 0.51 -6.67
N ALA A 139 -5.82 1.32 -5.61
CA ALA A 139 -6.42 2.66 -5.64
C ALA A 139 -5.61 3.63 -6.52
N ALA A 140 -4.28 3.54 -6.49
CA ALA A 140 -3.41 4.31 -7.38
C ALA A 140 -3.63 3.92 -8.86
N ALA A 141 -3.63 2.63 -9.16
CA ALA A 141 -3.87 2.12 -10.51
C ALA A 141 -5.24 2.50 -11.08
N ARG A 142 -6.26 2.70 -10.23
CA ARG A 142 -7.59 3.18 -10.65
C ARG A 142 -7.66 4.69 -10.90
N ALA A 143 -6.75 5.48 -10.34
CA ALA A 143 -6.72 6.93 -10.54
C ALA A 143 -6.01 7.32 -11.86
N GLU A 144 -5.09 6.47 -12.32
CA GLU A 144 -4.27 6.69 -13.51
C GLU A 144 -5.04 6.78 -14.86
N PRO A 145 -6.12 6.01 -15.10
CA PRO A 145 -6.92 6.10 -16.33
C PRO A 145 -7.69 7.43 -16.48
N ALA A 146 -8.01 8.10 -15.36
CA ALA A 146 -8.79 9.34 -15.39
C ALA A 146 -7.93 10.58 -15.72
N VAL A 147 -6.63 10.53 -15.44
CA VAL A 147 -5.67 11.61 -15.71
C VAL A 147 -5.11 11.54 -17.13
N ARG A 148 -4.96 10.34 -17.69
CA ARG A 148 -4.57 10.11 -19.10
C ARG A 148 -5.76 10.12 -20.07
N ARG A 149 -6.63 11.13 -20.00
CA ARG A 149 -7.44 11.48 -21.19
C ARG A 149 -6.58 12.39 -22.05
N PRO A 150 -6.04 11.93 -23.19
CA PRO A 150 -5.49 12.87 -24.16
C PRO A 150 -6.69 13.72 -24.59
N THR A 151 -6.58 15.04 -24.42
CA THR A 151 -7.42 15.99 -25.14
C THR A 151 -7.40 15.53 -26.60
N ARG A 152 -8.53 14.99 -27.12
CA ARG A 152 -8.68 14.81 -28.56
C ARG A 152 -8.54 16.22 -29.12
N LEU A 153 -7.37 16.56 -29.65
CA LEU A 153 -7.24 17.71 -30.53
C LEU A 153 -8.28 17.48 -31.63
N PRO A 154 -9.22 18.40 -31.85
CA PRO A 154 -10.20 18.23 -32.91
C PRO A 154 -9.43 18.02 -34.21
N SER A 155 -9.63 16.84 -34.81
CA SER A 155 -9.18 16.54 -36.17
C SER A 155 -9.80 17.58 -37.07
N ASN A 156 -9.02 18.58 -37.49
CA ASN A 156 -9.40 19.54 -38.51
C ASN A 156 -9.49 18.80 -39.85
N SER A 157 -10.61 18.13 -40.07
CA SER A 157 -10.97 17.46 -41.32
C SER A 157 -11.91 18.32 -42.16
N GLY A 158 -11.72 19.65 -42.18
CA GLY A 158 -12.69 20.56 -42.80
C GLY A 158 -12.18 21.93 -43.21
N ARG A 159 -10.94 22.07 -43.71
CA ARG A 159 -10.51 23.31 -44.36
C ARG A 159 -9.72 23.02 -45.63
N GLY A 160 -10.47 22.77 -46.71
CA GLY A 160 -9.94 22.58 -48.05
C GLY A 160 -10.99 22.50 -49.16
N GLU A 161 -12.21 23.01 -48.98
CA GLU A 161 -13.09 23.30 -50.12
C GLU A 161 -12.77 24.73 -50.59
N ILE A 162 -11.96 24.84 -51.64
CA ILE A 162 -11.82 26.07 -52.42
C ILE A 162 -13.06 26.15 -53.32
N PRO A 163 -13.91 27.19 -53.23
CA PRO A 163 -15.01 27.38 -54.16
C PRO A 163 -14.46 27.63 -55.57
N GLN A 164 -14.63 26.65 -56.47
CA GLN A 164 -14.35 26.79 -57.89
C GLN A 164 -15.54 27.42 -58.61
N ASP A 165 -15.82 28.69 -58.33
CA ASP A 165 -16.75 29.48 -59.14
C ASP A 165 -16.16 30.88 -59.34
N LEU A 166 -15.37 31.02 -60.41
CA LEU A 166 -14.90 32.31 -60.90
C LEU A 166 -15.47 32.49 -62.32
N PRO A 167 -16.30 33.53 -62.56
CA PRO A 167 -16.98 33.70 -63.83
C PRO A 167 -15.98 34.05 -64.94
N ARG A 168 -15.96 33.23 -66.01
CA ARG A 168 -15.24 33.54 -67.25
C ARG A 168 -15.80 34.82 -67.86
N ARG A 169 -15.08 35.95 -67.70
CA ARG A 169 -15.29 37.14 -68.52
C ARG A 169 -14.94 36.80 -69.97
N ARG A 170 -15.95 36.87 -70.84
CA ARG A 170 -15.78 36.96 -72.29
C ARG A 170 -15.04 38.26 -72.62
N ALA A 171 -13.89 38.17 -73.26
CA ALA A 171 -13.33 39.27 -74.04
C ALA A 171 -13.87 39.13 -75.46
N GLY A 172 -14.37 40.25 -76.00
CA GLY A 172 -14.71 40.41 -77.41
C GLY A 172 -13.48 40.68 -78.27
#